data_AF-A0A6P1LND6-F1
#
_entry.id   AF-A0A6P1LND6-F1
#
_cell.length_a   1.000
_cell.length_b   1.000
_cell.length_c   1.000
_cell.angle_alpha   90.00
_cell.angle_beta   90.00
_cell.angle_gamma   90.00
#
_symmetry.space_group_name_H-M   'P 1'
#
loop_
_entity.id
_entity.type
_entity.pdbx_description
1 polymer ?
#
loop_
_entity_poly.entity_id
_entity_poly.type
_entity_poly.pdbx_seq_one_letter_code
_entity_poly.pdbx_strand_id
1 'polypeptide(L)'
;MNNSLFGFLPLLLIGGIVVAFFLYKKKKQKESSSNGPKQRHEGDEVWKAVKDFLRDNEEKGKEIIDTYVAKRLNPDLINRSLPKQEQKKQKEEIKRRKQEKKIENKKLKAEGKKPKIEKERELYVVLFTTRNAKTLKVDKPRAIECEVKYVKINRKENERKIIILGERNYKEEAEWILPIKEAEEAKLKKELERQEKRKQRNIINKLFKNKSSTKKETKKSKDKWEKKEVVQKEKKK
;
A
#
# COMPACT_ATOMS: atom_id res chain seq x y z
N MET A 1 73.27 6.72 -7.69
CA MET A 1 72.22 6.07 -8.51
C MET A 1 70.87 6.48 -7.96
N ASN A 2 70.04 7.05 -8.82
CA ASN A 2 68.90 7.89 -8.44
C ASN A 2 67.79 7.11 -7.74
N ASN A 3 67.37 7.59 -6.57
CA ASN A 3 66.17 7.16 -5.86
C ASN A 3 64.91 7.61 -6.62
N SER A 4 64.70 7.10 -7.84
CA SER A 4 63.50 7.38 -8.63
C SER A 4 62.25 6.70 -8.05
N LEU A 5 62.39 5.81 -7.05
CA LEU A 5 61.27 5.08 -6.44
C LEU A 5 60.49 5.90 -5.40
N PHE A 6 61.10 6.92 -4.80
CA PHE A 6 60.44 7.71 -3.74
C PHE A 6 59.55 8.85 -4.26
N GLY A 7 59.69 9.24 -5.53
CA GLY A 7 58.83 10.26 -6.17
C GLY A 7 57.46 9.74 -6.64
N PHE A 8 57.35 8.44 -6.95
CA PHE A 8 56.09 7.85 -7.44
C PHE A 8 55.14 7.41 -6.32
N LEU A 9 55.66 7.12 -5.12
CA LEU A 9 54.87 6.68 -3.98
C LEU A 9 53.79 7.70 -3.57
N PRO A 10 54.08 9.01 -3.41
CA PRO A 10 53.05 10.00 -3.09
C PRO A 10 52.05 10.21 -4.24
N LEU A 11 52.49 10.11 -5.50
CA LEU A 11 51.62 10.24 -6.68
C LEU A 11 50.62 9.07 -6.80
N LEU A 12 51.05 7.84 -6.49
CA LEU A 12 50.16 6.68 -6.43
C LEU A 12 49.18 6.77 -5.26
N LEU A 13 49.61 7.31 -4.12
CA LEU A 13 48.76 7.49 -2.94
C LEU A 13 47.67 8.55 -3.20
N ILE A 14 48.04 9.68 -3.81
CA ILE A 14 47.09 10.73 -4.21
C ILE A 14 46.15 10.23 -5.31
N GLY A 15 46.68 9.52 -6.32
CA GLY A 15 45.87 8.90 -7.38
C GLY A 15 44.87 7.88 -6.82
N GLY A 16 45.30 7.05 -5.87
CA GLY A 16 44.44 6.10 -5.17
C GLY A 16 43.31 6.78 -4.38
N ILE A 17 43.61 7.88 -3.68
CA ILE A 17 42.61 8.65 -2.93
C ILE A 17 41.59 9.31 -3.87
N VAL A 18 42.03 9.87 -5.00
CA VAL A 18 41.13 10.51 -5.98
C VAL A 18 40.22 9.47 -6.65
N VAL A 19 40.75 8.29 -7.00
CA VAL A 19 39.97 7.19 -7.57
C VAL A 19 38.98 6.63 -6.54
N ALA A 20 39.40 6.47 -5.28
CA ALA A 20 38.53 6.04 -4.20
C ALA A 20 37.39 7.05 -3.93
N PHE A 21 37.70 8.35 -3.97
CA PHE A 21 36.71 9.42 -3.84
C PHE A 21 35.70 9.43 -5.00
N PHE A 22 36.17 9.25 -6.24
CA PHE A 22 35.29 9.14 -7.41
C PHE A 22 34.40 7.90 -7.36
N LEU A 23 34.95 6.74 -6.96
CA LEU A 23 34.17 5.50 -6.78
C LEU A 23 33.15 5.63 -5.66
N TYR A 24 33.50 6.27 -4.54
CA TYR A 24 32.59 6.54 -3.43
C TYR A 24 31.44 7.48 -3.86
N LYS A 25 31.76 8.54 -4.62
CA LYS A 25 30.75 9.47 -5.17
C LYS A 25 29.82 8.78 -6.18
N LYS A 26 30.35 7.89 -7.02
CA LYS A 26 29.56 7.10 -7.99
C LYS A 26 28.66 6.08 -7.29
N LYS A 27 29.08 5.53 -6.15
CA LYS A 27 28.27 4.62 -5.32
C LYS A 27 27.11 5.37 -4.64
N LYS A 28 27.35 6.57 -4.09
CA LYS A 28 26.28 7.44 -3.56
C LYS A 28 25.28 7.88 -4.62
N GLN A 29 25.72 8.17 -5.84
CA GLN A 29 24.80 8.50 -6.94
C GLN A 29 23.93 7.31 -7.36
N LYS A 30 24.46 6.08 -7.35
CA LYS A 30 23.68 4.86 -7.63
C LYS A 30 22.69 4.50 -6.51
N GLU A 31 23.00 4.84 -5.26
CA GLU A 31 22.07 4.66 -4.14
C GLU A 31 20.98 5.75 -4.09
N SER A 32 21.25 6.96 -4.61
CA SER A 32 20.24 8.03 -4.72
C SER A 32 19.43 8.01 -6.02
N SER A 33 19.82 7.23 -7.03
CA SER A 33 19.12 7.14 -8.32
C SER A 33 18.26 5.89 -8.48
N SER A 34 17.49 5.53 -7.45
CA SER A 34 16.33 4.65 -7.66
C SER A 34 15.22 5.43 -8.40
N ASN A 35 15.46 5.79 -9.66
CA ASN A 35 14.45 6.29 -10.59
C ASN A 35 13.62 5.12 -11.13
N GLY A 36 13.06 4.32 -10.22
CA GLY A 36 11.76 3.71 -10.47
C GLY A 36 10.71 4.71 -10.02
N PRO A 37 9.51 4.78 -10.63
CA PRO A 37 8.41 5.49 -10.00
C PRO A 37 8.28 4.91 -8.59
N LYS A 38 8.62 5.70 -7.55
CA LYS A 38 8.27 5.34 -6.18
C LYS A 38 6.78 5.09 -6.23
N GLN A 39 6.36 3.83 -6.13
CA GLN A 39 4.99 3.51 -5.77
C GLN A 39 4.79 4.21 -4.43
N ARG A 40 4.19 5.41 -4.48
CA ARG A 40 3.79 6.12 -3.27
C ARG A 40 2.87 5.14 -2.56
N HIS A 41 3.29 4.66 -1.40
CA HIS A 41 2.49 3.73 -0.61
C HIS A 41 1.15 4.44 -0.38
N GLU A 42 0.05 3.89 -0.94
CA GLU A 42 -1.30 4.46 -0.83
C GLU A 42 -1.71 4.71 0.64
N GLY A 43 -1.12 3.95 1.57
CA GLY A 43 -1.30 4.13 3.01
C GLY A 43 -0.72 5.43 3.58
N ASP A 44 0.31 6.02 2.96
CA ASP A 44 0.93 7.26 3.46
C ASP A 44 0.02 8.47 3.25
N GLU A 45 -0.80 8.50 2.20
CA GLU A 45 -1.61 9.67 1.87
C GLU A 45 -2.74 9.88 2.87
N VAL A 46 -3.44 8.81 3.25
CA VAL A 46 -4.51 8.85 4.27
C VAL A 46 -3.92 9.20 5.63
N TRP A 47 -2.83 8.55 6.01
CA TRP A 47 -2.15 8.81 7.27
C TRP A 47 -1.67 10.27 7.37
N LYS A 48 -1.12 10.80 6.28
CA LYS A 48 -0.72 12.21 6.18
C LYS A 48 -1.93 13.13 6.30
N ALA A 49 -3.04 12.82 5.64
CA ALA A 49 -4.26 13.61 5.75
C ALA A 49 -4.79 13.65 7.19
N VAL A 50 -4.87 12.51 7.88
CA VAL A 50 -5.29 12.46 9.30
C VAL A 50 -4.29 13.21 10.19
N LYS A 51 -2.98 13.14 9.92
CA LYS A 51 -2.00 13.96 10.66
C LYS A 51 -2.17 15.45 10.43
N ASP A 52 -2.42 15.86 9.18
CA ASP A 52 -2.69 17.24 8.82
C ASP A 52 -3.96 17.73 9.56
N PHE A 53 -5.01 16.91 9.60
CA PHE A 53 -6.23 17.16 10.39
C PHE A 53 -5.93 17.42 11.87
N LEU A 54 -5.18 16.53 12.51
CA LEU A 54 -4.84 16.65 13.93
C LEU A 54 -4.02 17.90 14.20
N ARG A 55 -3.10 18.24 13.29
CA ARG A 55 -2.31 19.46 13.40
C ARG A 55 -3.18 20.71 13.28
N ASP A 56 -4.10 20.73 12.33
CA ASP A 56 -4.99 21.87 12.07
C ASP A 56 -6.00 22.08 13.22
N ASN A 57 -6.32 21.02 13.99
CA ASN A 57 -7.12 21.10 15.23
C ASN A 57 -6.28 21.23 16.52
N GLU A 58 -4.99 21.55 16.40
CA GLU A 58 -4.06 21.73 17.52
C GLU A 58 -3.85 20.49 18.42
N GLU A 59 -4.21 19.29 17.95
CA GLU A 59 -4.12 18.03 18.69
C GLU A 59 -2.74 17.37 18.58
N LYS A 60 -1.71 18.08 19.06
CA LYS A 60 -0.32 17.60 19.01
C LYS A 60 -0.09 16.43 19.98
N GLY A 61 0.81 15.52 19.61
CA GLY A 61 1.21 14.38 20.46
C GLY A 61 0.22 13.21 20.47
N LYS A 62 -0.71 13.18 19.52
CA LYS A 62 -1.60 12.04 19.29
C LYS A 62 -1.05 11.12 18.21
N GLU A 63 -1.11 9.82 18.47
CA GLU A 63 -0.77 8.75 17.55
C GLU A 63 -2.05 8.15 16.98
N ILE A 64 -2.03 7.79 15.70
CA ILE A 64 -3.14 7.11 15.04
C ILE A 64 -2.98 5.61 15.33
N ILE A 65 -3.99 4.98 15.93
CA ILE A 65 -3.97 3.55 16.29
C ILE A 65 -4.61 2.70 15.19
N ASP A 66 -5.78 3.14 14.73
CA ASP A 66 -6.60 2.44 13.75
C ASP A 66 -7.15 3.45 12.76
N THR A 67 -7.16 3.05 11.50
CA THR A 67 -7.70 3.82 10.38
C THR A 67 -8.35 2.88 9.41
N TYR A 68 -9.55 3.22 8.98
CA TYR A 68 -10.22 2.56 7.87
C TYR A 68 -10.84 3.59 6.93
N VAL A 69 -10.78 3.32 5.64
CA VAL A 69 -11.23 4.26 4.60
C VAL A 69 -12.23 3.57 3.71
N ALA A 70 -13.39 4.20 3.53
CA ALA A 70 -14.40 3.75 2.60
C ALA A 70 -14.71 4.84 1.58
N LYS A 71 -14.91 4.44 0.32
CA LYS A 71 -15.37 5.34 -0.74
C LYS A 71 -16.86 5.61 -0.55
N ARG A 72 -17.26 6.87 -0.47
CA ARG A 72 -18.68 7.25 -0.47
C ARG A 72 -19.21 7.10 -1.89
N LEU A 73 -20.37 6.47 -2.02
CA LEU A 73 -21.05 6.38 -3.31
C LEU A 73 -21.47 7.76 -3.78
N ASN A 74 -21.29 8.05 -5.07
CA ASN A 74 -21.77 9.30 -5.65
C ASN A 74 -23.30 9.35 -5.48
N PRO A 75 -23.86 10.41 -4.88
CA PRO A 75 -25.30 10.52 -4.67
C PRO A 75 -26.09 10.54 -5.99
N ASP A 76 -25.47 10.86 -7.12
CA ASP A 76 -26.11 10.82 -8.46
C ASP A 76 -26.14 9.43 -9.09
N LEU A 77 -25.50 8.43 -8.48
CA LEU A 77 -25.51 7.05 -8.90
C LEU A 77 -26.52 6.22 -8.09
N ILE A 78 -27.22 5.33 -8.78
CA ILE A 78 -28.18 4.44 -8.14
C ILE A 78 -27.42 3.25 -7.56
N ASN A 79 -27.61 2.99 -6.26
CA ASN A 79 -27.04 1.80 -5.65
C ASN A 79 -27.84 0.56 -6.04
N ARG A 80 -27.26 -0.29 -6.91
CA ARG A 80 -27.91 -1.51 -7.42
C ARG A 80 -27.97 -2.64 -6.40
N SER A 81 -27.21 -2.56 -5.30
CA SER A 81 -27.25 -3.59 -4.24
C SER A 81 -28.46 -3.44 -3.32
N LEU A 82 -29.12 -2.27 -3.32
CA LEU A 82 -30.28 -2.02 -2.48
C LEU A 82 -31.57 -2.66 -3.04
N PRO A 83 -32.59 -2.88 -2.21
CA PRO A 83 -33.90 -3.34 -2.67
C PRO A 83 -34.53 -2.42 -3.73
N LYS A 84 -35.34 -2.97 -4.63
CA LYS A 84 -35.97 -2.22 -5.75
C LYS A 84 -36.77 -0.99 -5.29
N GLN A 85 -37.39 -1.03 -4.10
CA GLN A 85 -38.16 0.09 -3.55
C GLN A 85 -37.26 1.27 -3.19
N GLU A 86 -36.13 1.03 -2.53
CA GLU A 86 -35.15 2.06 -2.21
C GLU A 86 -34.48 2.63 -3.47
N GLN A 87 -34.21 1.77 -4.47
CA GLN A 87 -33.71 2.23 -5.76
C GLN A 87 -34.69 3.19 -6.46
N LYS A 88 -36.01 2.98 -6.33
CA LYS A 88 -37.02 3.91 -6.87
C LYS A 88 -36.96 5.26 -6.15
N LYS A 89 -36.90 5.26 -4.82
CA LYS A 89 -36.73 6.49 -4.01
C LYS A 89 -35.45 7.25 -4.40
N GLN A 90 -34.32 6.55 -4.55
CA GLN A 90 -33.08 7.15 -5.03
C GLN A 90 -33.22 7.76 -6.42
N LYS A 91 -33.89 7.06 -7.35
CA LYS A 91 -34.14 7.59 -8.71
C LYS A 91 -34.95 8.88 -8.68
N GLU A 92 -35.96 8.96 -7.84
CA GLU A 92 -36.79 10.16 -7.68
C GLU A 92 -35.99 11.32 -7.09
N GLU A 93 -35.20 11.06 -6.05
CA GLU A 93 -34.31 12.06 -5.44
C GLU A 93 -33.26 12.59 -6.43
N ILE A 94 -32.65 11.70 -7.22
CA ILE A 94 -31.70 12.07 -8.28
C ILE A 94 -32.40 12.92 -9.35
N LYS A 95 -33.64 12.59 -9.74
CA LYS A 95 -34.43 13.39 -10.68
C LYS A 95 -34.69 14.79 -10.11
N ARG A 96 -35.07 14.89 -8.84
CA ARG A 96 -35.32 16.18 -8.15
C ARG A 96 -34.08 17.06 -8.15
N ARG A 97 -32.93 16.54 -7.68
CA ARG A 97 -31.65 17.26 -7.69
C ARG A 97 -31.23 17.73 -9.09
N LYS A 98 -31.44 16.88 -10.12
CA LYS A 98 -31.17 17.26 -11.52
C LYS A 98 -32.08 18.38 -12.01
N GLN A 99 -33.34 18.42 -11.57
CA GLN A 99 -34.28 19.50 -11.90
C GLN A 99 -33.89 20.81 -11.21
N GLU A 100 -33.59 20.77 -9.92
CA GLU A 100 -33.09 21.92 -9.14
C GLU A 100 -31.86 22.53 -9.80
N LYS A 101 -30.86 21.69 -10.15
CA LYS A 101 -29.65 22.13 -10.85
C LYS A 101 -29.94 22.73 -12.23
N LYS A 102 -30.95 22.24 -12.96
CA LYS A 102 -31.38 22.86 -14.23
C LYS A 102 -31.99 24.24 -14.01
N ILE A 103 -32.79 24.41 -12.97
CA ILE A 103 -33.41 25.70 -12.62
C ILE A 103 -32.33 26.71 -12.24
N GLU A 104 -31.40 26.32 -11.37
CA GLU A 104 -30.26 27.15 -10.97
C GLU A 104 -29.40 27.56 -12.19
N ASN A 105 -29.09 26.61 -13.08
CA ASN A 105 -28.35 26.90 -14.31
C ASN A 105 -29.07 27.88 -15.23
N LYS A 106 -30.41 27.86 -15.29
CA LYS A 106 -31.18 28.86 -16.03
C LYS A 106 -31.09 30.24 -15.38
N LYS A 107 -31.17 30.32 -14.05
CA LYS A 107 -31.00 31.58 -13.30
C LYS A 107 -29.61 32.18 -13.55
N LEU A 108 -28.55 31.39 -13.42
CA LEU A 108 -27.18 31.83 -13.68
C LEU A 108 -26.99 32.37 -15.11
N LYS A 109 -27.58 31.70 -16.10
CA LYS A 109 -27.54 32.16 -17.50
C LYS A 109 -28.31 33.47 -17.69
N ALA A 110 -29.45 33.65 -17.01
CA ALA A 110 -30.21 34.90 -17.05
C ALA A 110 -29.42 36.07 -16.42
N GLU A 111 -28.60 35.79 -15.41
CA GLU A 111 -27.65 36.74 -14.80
C GLU A 111 -26.37 36.96 -15.66
N GLY A 112 -26.27 36.37 -16.85
CA GLY A 112 -25.09 36.46 -17.71
C GLY A 112 -23.89 35.63 -17.23
N LYS A 113 -24.04 34.83 -16.18
CA LYS A 113 -22.98 33.96 -15.63
C LYS A 113 -22.98 32.60 -16.34
N LYS A 114 -21.77 32.07 -16.59
CA LYS A 114 -21.62 30.71 -17.14
C LYS A 114 -21.76 29.68 -16.01
N PRO A 115 -22.71 28.73 -16.10
CA PRO A 115 -22.83 27.68 -15.11
C PRO A 115 -21.57 26.81 -15.10
N LYS A 116 -21.03 26.57 -13.90
CA LYS A 116 -19.83 25.77 -13.72
C LYS A 116 -20.21 24.29 -13.82
N ILE A 117 -19.56 23.56 -14.73
CA ILE A 117 -19.69 22.10 -14.79
C ILE A 117 -18.95 21.55 -13.57
N GLU A 118 -19.71 21.12 -12.57
CA GLU A 118 -19.15 20.37 -11.45
C GLU A 118 -18.64 19.03 -11.95
N LYS A 119 -17.36 18.78 -11.71
CA LYS A 119 -16.78 17.46 -11.90
C LYS A 119 -17.27 16.54 -10.79
N GLU A 120 -17.42 15.27 -11.12
CA GLU A 120 -17.71 14.23 -10.14
C GLU A 120 -16.62 14.25 -9.06
N ARG A 121 -17.04 14.34 -7.80
CA ARG A 121 -16.14 14.40 -6.65
C ARG A 121 -15.90 12.99 -6.15
N GLU A 122 -14.63 12.63 -5.98
CA GLU A 122 -14.26 11.37 -5.33
C GLU A 122 -14.25 11.56 -3.82
N LEU A 123 -15.39 11.26 -3.20
CA LEU A 123 -15.58 11.39 -1.76
C LEU A 123 -15.24 10.09 -1.03
N TYR A 124 -14.53 10.23 0.08
CA TYR A 124 -14.14 9.17 0.98
C TYR A 124 -14.47 9.55 2.42
N VAL A 125 -14.74 8.56 3.24
CA VAL A 125 -14.87 8.73 4.69
C VAL A 125 -13.76 7.93 5.35
N VAL A 126 -13.04 8.60 6.26
CA VAL A 126 -11.98 8.00 7.06
C VAL A 126 -12.49 7.86 8.48
N LEU A 127 -12.61 6.62 8.95
CA LEU A 127 -12.80 6.30 10.36
C LEU A 127 -11.44 6.13 11.01
N PHE A 128 -11.20 6.79 12.13
CA PHE A 128 -9.92 6.69 12.81
C PHE A 128 -10.04 6.84 14.32
N THR A 129 -9.09 6.24 15.02
CA THR A 129 -8.96 6.32 16.48
C THR A 129 -7.56 6.76 16.83
N THR A 130 -7.44 7.73 17.74
CA THR A 130 -6.17 8.27 18.21
C THR A 130 -5.86 7.84 19.65
N ARG A 131 -4.57 7.86 20.00
CA ARG A 131 -4.07 7.69 21.35
C ARG A 131 -3.17 8.86 21.70
N ASN A 132 -3.24 9.37 22.92
CA ASN A 132 -2.23 10.29 23.39
C ASN A 132 -0.90 9.54 23.63
N ALA A 133 0.20 9.99 23.01
CA ALA A 133 1.50 9.32 23.09
C ALA A 133 2.07 9.31 24.51
N LYS A 134 1.80 10.35 25.32
CA LYS A 134 2.33 10.49 26.68
C LYS A 134 1.51 9.72 27.71
N THR A 135 0.18 9.83 27.63
CA THR A 135 -0.71 9.23 28.65
C THR A 135 -1.21 7.85 28.26
N LEU A 136 -0.96 7.42 27.01
CA LEU A 136 -1.47 6.17 26.41
C LEU A 136 -3.01 6.04 26.43
N LYS A 137 -3.73 7.11 26.78
CA LYS A 137 -5.20 7.13 26.77
C LYS A 137 -5.69 7.14 25.33
N VAL A 138 -6.62 6.24 25.04
CA VAL A 138 -7.29 6.12 23.74
C VAL A 138 -8.42 7.14 23.69
N ASP A 139 -8.45 7.92 22.61
CA ASP A 139 -9.50 8.90 22.36
C ASP A 139 -10.76 8.22 21.80
N LYS A 140 -11.87 8.97 21.81
CA LYS A 140 -13.09 8.54 21.13
C LYS A 140 -12.83 8.40 19.63
N PRO A 141 -13.44 7.39 18.97
CA PRO A 141 -13.31 7.23 17.53
C PRO A 141 -13.99 8.39 16.79
N ARG A 142 -13.41 8.77 15.66
CA ARG A 142 -13.84 9.91 14.84
C ARG A 142 -13.98 9.54 13.37
N ALA A 143 -14.79 10.32 12.67
CA ALA A 143 -14.96 10.22 11.23
C ALA A 143 -14.68 11.57 10.59
N ILE A 144 -13.92 11.57 9.49
CA ILE A 144 -13.73 12.74 8.64
C ILE A 144 -14.13 12.42 7.21
N GLU A 145 -14.72 13.38 6.52
CA GLU A 145 -14.98 13.29 5.10
C GLU A 145 -13.86 13.97 4.31
N CYS A 146 -13.41 13.28 3.27
CA CYS A 146 -12.30 13.68 2.43
C CYS A 146 -12.71 13.67 0.96
N GLU A 147 -12.21 14.63 0.20
CA GLU A 147 -12.29 14.67 -1.26
C GLU A 147 -10.90 14.43 -1.85
N VAL A 148 -10.80 13.52 -2.81
CA VAL A 148 -9.58 13.30 -3.59
C VAL A 148 -9.60 14.22 -4.80
N LYS A 149 -8.58 15.07 -4.92
CA LYS A 149 -8.37 15.95 -6.10
C LYS A 149 -7.05 15.66 -6.77
N TYR A 150 -7.05 15.74 -8.09
CA TYR A 150 -5.83 15.76 -8.89
C TYR A 150 -5.46 17.22 -9.18
N VAL A 151 -4.43 17.70 -8.50
CA VAL A 151 -3.90 19.06 -8.64
C VAL A 151 -2.78 19.04 -9.69
N LYS A 152 -2.87 19.90 -10.70
CA LYS A 152 -1.77 20.06 -11.67
C LYS A 152 -0.57 20.66 -10.97
N ILE A 153 0.55 19.95 -10.96
CA ILE A 153 1.85 20.52 -10.57
C ILE A 153 2.42 21.25 -11.78
N ASN A 154 2.48 20.56 -12.93
CA ASN A 154 3.04 21.05 -14.18
C ASN A 154 2.18 20.60 -15.37
N ARG A 155 2.49 21.07 -16.59
CA ARG A 155 1.74 20.68 -17.82
C ARG A 155 1.63 19.17 -18.04
N LYS A 156 2.60 18.40 -17.54
CA LYS A 156 2.71 16.93 -17.74
C LYS A 156 2.38 16.11 -16.48
N GLU A 157 2.28 16.73 -15.31
CA GLU A 157 2.21 16.01 -14.03
C GLU A 157 1.07 16.54 -13.15
N ASN A 158 0.29 15.59 -12.64
CA ASN A 158 -0.75 15.83 -11.64
C ASN A 158 -0.38 15.13 -10.35
N GLU A 159 -0.64 15.77 -9.23
CA GLU A 159 -0.55 15.18 -7.90
C GLU A 159 -1.93 14.85 -7.36
N ARG A 160 -2.08 13.65 -6.82
CA ARG A 160 -3.23 13.26 -6.02
C ARG A 160 -3.11 13.90 -4.63
N LYS A 161 -4.08 14.74 -4.26
CA LYS A 161 -4.15 15.38 -2.95
C LYS A 161 -5.49 15.05 -2.29
N ILE A 162 -5.42 14.64 -1.03
CA ILE A 162 -6.59 14.45 -0.17
C ILE A 162 -6.89 15.78 0.50
N ILE A 163 -8.12 16.27 0.36
CA ILE A 163 -8.61 17.49 1.00
C ILE A 163 -9.68 17.08 2.01
N ILE A 164 -9.51 17.50 3.25
CA ILE A 164 -10.50 17.23 4.28
C ILE A 164 -11.62 18.26 4.15
N LEU A 165 -12.85 17.76 4.05
CA LEU A 165 -14.05 18.59 3.98
C LEU A 165 -14.55 18.96 5.39
N GLY A 166 -14.43 18.04 6.35
CA GLY A 166 -14.80 18.29 7.74
C GLY A 166 -15.05 17.01 8.54
N GLU A 167 -15.35 17.18 9.82
CA GLU A 167 -15.78 16.10 10.71
C GLU A 167 -17.19 15.61 10.37
N ARG A 168 -17.42 14.31 10.61
CA ARG A 168 -18.71 13.63 10.44
C ARG A 168 -19.09 12.89 11.72
N ASN A 169 -20.37 12.56 11.84
CA ASN A 169 -20.85 11.75 12.95
C ASN A 169 -20.32 10.32 12.82
N TYR A 170 -19.43 9.92 13.73
CA TYR A 170 -18.83 8.59 13.70
C TYR A 170 -19.87 7.46 13.70
N LYS A 171 -20.96 7.61 14.49
CA LYS A 171 -21.96 6.53 14.61
C LYS A 171 -22.66 6.25 13.28
N GLU A 172 -23.14 7.30 12.64
CA GLU A 172 -23.84 7.20 11.34
C GLU A 172 -22.92 6.66 10.24
N GLU A 173 -21.67 7.11 10.19
CA GLU A 173 -20.72 6.62 9.19
C GLU A 173 -20.28 5.18 9.47
N ALA A 174 -20.11 4.81 10.74
CA ALA A 174 -19.71 3.46 11.14
C ALA A 174 -20.75 2.40 10.75
N GLU A 175 -22.05 2.72 10.77
CA GLU A 175 -23.13 1.78 10.44
C GLU A 175 -22.97 1.15 9.06
N TRP A 176 -22.55 1.93 8.06
CA TRP A 176 -22.37 1.42 6.69
C TRP A 176 -20.92 1.04 6.36
N ILE A 177 -19.94 1.58 7.08
CA ILE A 177 -18.51 1.34 6.83
C ILE A 177 -18.00 0.08 7.53
N LEU A 178 -18.35 -0.13 8.81
CA LEU A 178 -17.83 -1.26 9.58
C LEU A 178 -18.17 -2.63 8.98
N PRO A 179 -19.39 -2.87 8.45
CA PRO A 179 -19.69 -4.14 7.77
C PRO A 179 -18.78 -4.39 6.55
N ILE A 180 -18.35 -3.33 5.86
CA ILE A 180 -17.41 -3.43 4.74
C ILE A 180 -16.02 -3.81 5.26
N LYS A 181 -15.55 -3.13 6.32
CA LYS A 181 -14.29 -3.44 7.00
C LYS A 181 -14.24 -4.90 7.45
N GLU A 182 -15.26 -5.36 8.15
CA GLU A 182 -15.35 -6.74 8.66
C GLU A 182 -15.34 -7.78 7.51
N ALA A 183 -16.06 -7.50 6.42
CA ALA A 183 -16.08 -8.37 5.26
C ALA A 183 -14.71 -8.45 4.55
N GLU A 184 -13.97 -7.34 4.49
CA GLU A 184 -12.61 -7.29 3.93
C GLU A 184 -11.60 -7.99 4.83
N GLU A 185 -11.64 -7.74 6.14
CA GLU A 185 -10.77 -8.41 7.12
C GLU A 185 -11.01 -9.92 7.15
N ALA A 186 -12.26 -10.37 7.06
CA ALA A 186 -12.60 -11.79 6.97
C ALA A 186 -12.05 -12.44 5.69
N LYS A 187 -12.06 -11.72 4.56
CA LYS A 187 -11.44 -12.20 3.30
C LYS A 187 -9.93 -12.28 3.44
N LEU A 188 -9.30 -11.24 4.00
CA LEU A 188 -7.86 -11.17 4.19
C LEU A 188 -7.36 -12.30 5.10
N LYS A 189 -8.04 -12.54 6.23
CA LYS A 189 -7.74 -13.64 7.15
C LYS A 189 -7.79 -15.01 6.47
N LYS A 190 -8.87 -15.27 5.69
CA LYS A 190 -9.00 -16.51 4.92
C LYS A 190 -7.88 -16.69 3.89
N GLU A 191 -7.45 -15.62 3.24
CA GLU A 191 -6.35 -15.67 2.27
C GLU A 191 -4.99 -15.92 2.95
N LEU A 192 -4.72 -15.26 4.08
CA LEU A 192 -3.52 -15.52 4.89
C LEU A 192 -3.45 -16.97 5.35
N GLU A 193 -4.55 -17.52 5.89
CA GLU A 193 -4.62 -18.93 6.29
C GLU A 193 -4.36 -19.89 5.11
N ARG A 194 -4.87 -19.57 3.91
CA ARG A 194 -4.58 -20.35 2.70
C ARG A 194 -3.11 -20.27 2.30
N GLN A 195 -2.50 -19.09 2.38
CA GLN A 195 -1.09 -18.90 2.08
C GLN A 195 -0.19 -19.65 3.08
N GLU A 196 -0.50 -19.61 4.37
CA GLU A 196 0.22 -20.35 5.40
C GLU A 196 0.11 -21.87 5.19
N LYS A 197 -1.11 -22.38 4.91
CA LYS A 197 -1.30 -23.80 4.57
C LYS A 197 -0.51 -24.20 3.32
N ARG A 198 -0.45 -23.34 2.30
CA ARG A 198 0.39 -23.56 1.09
C ARG A 198 1.87 -23.58 1.43
N LYS A 199 2.36 -22.63 2.25
CA LYS A 199 3.75 -22.58 2.71
C LYS A 199 4.12 -23.85 3.50
N GLN A 200 3.28 -24.27 4.44
CA GLN A 200 3.47 -25.50 5.22
C GLN A 200 3.51 -26.74 4.33
N ARG A 201 2.55 -26.90 3.40
CA ARG A 201 2.55 -28.01 2.42
C ARG A 201 3.81 -28.03 1.56
N ASN A 202 4.28 -26.86 1.11
CA ASN A 202 5.51 -26.76 0.31
C ASN A 202 6.75 -27.18 1.11
N ILE A 203 6.83 -26.81 2.39
CA ILE A 203 7.91 -27.24 3.30
C ILE A 203 7.87 -28.76 3.48
N ILE A 204 6.69 -29.32 3.77
CA ILE A 204 6.49 -30.77 3.92
C ILE A 204 6.90 -31.53 2.64
N ASN A 205 6.43 -31.08 1.47
CA ASN A 205 6.77 -31.72 0.20
C ASN A 205 8.27 -31.66 -0.12
N LYS A 206 8.96 -30.57 0.22
CA LYS A 206 10.43 -30.48 0.11
C LYS A 206 11.12 -31.48 1.04
N LEU A 207 10.66 -31.60 2.29
CA LEU A 207 11.21 -32.57 3.25
C LEU A 207 11.00 -34.03 2.77
N PHE A 208 9.84 -34.37 2.22
CA PHE A 208 9.57 -35.70 1.67
C PHE A 208 10.38 -36.00 0.40
N LYS A 209 10.56 -35.02 -0.49
CA LYS A 209 11.45 -35.18 -1.66
C LYS A 209 12.90 -35.44 -1.22
N ASN A 210 13.40 -34.67 -0.26
CA ASN A 210 14.76 -34.84 0.25
C ASN A 210 14.98 -36.15 1.01
N LYS A 211 13.96 -36.65 1.73
CA LYS A 211 14.00 -37.98 2.38
C LYS A 211 13.97 -39.13 1.38
N SER A 212 13.24 -38.98 0.27
CA SER A 212 13.15 -40.02 -0.76
C SER A 212 14.41 -40.08 -1.65
N SER A 213 15.09 -38.94 -1.88
CA SER A 213 16.41 -38.93 -2.54
C SER A 213 17.50 -39.57 -1.68
N THR A 214 17.57 -39.25 -0.37
CA THR A 214 18.52 -39.88 0.56
C THR A 214 18.29 -41.38 0.74
N LYS A 215 17.03 -41.85 0.75
CA LYS A 215 16.72 -43.29 0.73
C LYS A 215 17.14 -43.99 -0.56
N LYS A 216 17.05 -43.32 -1.72
CA LYS A 216 17.52 -43.88 -3.00
C LYS A 216 19.04 -43.93 -3.08
N GLU A 217 19.75 -42.94 -2.55
CA GLU A 217 21.21 -42.93 -2.50
C GLU A 217 21.76 -44.00 -1.57
N THR A 218 21.18 -44.17 -0.37
CA THR A 218 21.57 -45.24 0.57
C THR A 218 21.28 -46.64 0.03
N LYS A 219 20.20 -46.83 -0.74
CA LYS A 219 19.91 -48.13 -1.37
C LYS A 219 20.89 -48.43 -2.51
N LYS A 220 21.21 -47.44 -3.36
CA LYS A 220 22.24 -47.56 -4.40
C LYS A 220 23.64 -47.83 -3.83
N SER A 221 24.01 -47.23 -2.70
CA SER A 221 25.30 -47.46 -2.07
C SER A 221 25.41 -48.87 -1.49
N LYS A 222 24.32 -49.40 -0.91
CA LYS A 222 24.25 -50.76 -0.37
C LYS A 222 24.34 -51.83 -1.46
N ASP A 223 23.57 -51.68 -2.54
CA ASP A 223 23.62 -52.58 -3.71
C ASP A 223 25.01 -52.60 -4.38
N LYS A 224 25.73 -51.47 -4.35
CA LYS A 224 27.08 -51.34 -4.91
C LYS A 224 28.15 -51.97 -4.01
N TRP A 225 27.90 -52.03 -2.71
CA TRP A 225 28.79 -52.66 -1.72
C TRP A 225 28.63 -54.19 -1.76
N GLU A 226 27.39 -54.68 -1.76
CA GLU A 226 27.09 -56.12 -1.88
C GLU A 226 27.62 -56.71 -3.20
N LYS A 227 27.49 -55.99 -4.33
CA LYS A 227 28.09 -56.42 -5.60
C LYS A 227 29.63 -56.48 -5.56
N LYS A 228 30.30 -55.64 -4.77
CA LYS A 228 31.77 -55.70 -4.61
C LYS A 228 32.21 -56.86 -3.73
N GLU A 229 31.45 -57.19 -2.69
CA GLU A 229 31.72 -58.36 -1.84
C GLU A 229 31.53 -59.69 -2.58
N VAL A 230 30.50 -59.81 -3.42
CA VAL A 230 30.26 -61.02 -4.24
C VAL A 230 31.42 -61.25 -5.22
N VAL A 231 31.86 -60.20 -5.92
CA VAL A 231 32.99 -60.29 -6.87
C VAL A 231 34.33 -60.60 -6.17
N GLN A 232 34.52 -60.16 -4.91
CA GLN A 232 35.71 -60.53 -4.14
C GLN A 232 35.69 -61.96 -3.61
N LYS A 233 34.50 -62.53 -3.35
CA LYS A 233 34.35 -63.93 -2.94
C LYS A 233 34.53 -64.90 -4.11
N GLU A 234 34.10 -64.53 -5.32
CA GLU A 234 34.33 -65.34 -6.53
C GLU A 234 35.80 -65.39 -6.97
N LYS A 235 36.58 -64.33 -6.71
CA LYS A 235 38.03 -64.30 -7.02
C LYS A 235 38.92 -65.05 -6.02
N LYS A 236 38.35 -65.60 -4.94
CA LYS A 236 39.05 -66.33 -3.88
C LYS A 236 38.73 -67.83 -3.85
N LYS A 237 37.95 -68.34 -4.80
CA LYS A 237 37.79 -69.77 -5.10
C LYS A 237 38.59 -70.10 -6.34
#